data_AF-A0A5C7JG82-F1
#
_entry.id   AF-A0A5C7JG82-F1
#
_cell.length_a   1.000
_cell.length_b   1.000
_cell.length_c   1.000
_cell.angle_alpha   90.00
_cell.angle_beta   90.00
_cell.angle_gamma   90.00
#
_symmetry.space_group_name_H-M   'P 1'
#
loop_
_entity.id
_entity.type
_entity.pdbx_description
1 polymer ?
#
loop_
_entity_poly.entity_id
_entity_poly.type
_entity_poly.pdbx_seq_one_letter_code
_entity_poly.pdbx_strand_id
1 'polypeptide(L)'
;MIKKTCSRCKVLQPLEDFKKRKISKDGRYSWCKACERIRQKTWRLNNPEKARAAGRRALEKYLQSEKGALVNKRKRKKYQEKCRANITPQYIYRLLWSVCPELTIKDLLENPVLIELYQKKLTLRRKVYDNQKNQYKNSEGCD
;
A
#
# COMPACT_ATOMS: atom_id res chain seq x y z
N MET A 1 -40.59 -13.99 1.09
CA MET A 1 -39.38 -13.36 1.67
C MET A 1 -39.42 -13.49 3.19
N ILE A 2 -38.37 -14.05 3.81
CA ILE A 2 -38.32 -14.19 5.28
C ILE A 2 -37.84 -12.88 5.88
N LYS A 3 -38.58 -12.35 6.86
CA LYS A 3 -38.25 -11.10 7.57
C LYS A 3 -38.06 -11.37 9.05
N LYS A 4 -37.28 -10.52 9.71
CA LYS A 4 -36.99 -10.57 11.14
C LYS A 4 -36.92 -9.16 11.72
N THR A 5 -37.45 -8.99 12.93
CA THR A 5 -37.35 -7.72 13.66
C THR A 5 -35.99 -7.60 14.33
N CYS A 6 -35.30 -6.49 14.09
CA CYS A 6 -34.03 -6.20 14.74
C CYS A 6 -34.23 -5.94 16.24
N SER A 7 -33.53 -6.66 17.11
CA SER A 7 -33.64 -6.48 18.57
C SER A 7 -33.16 -5.13 19.08
N ARG A 8 -32.35 -4.39 18.29
CA ARG A 8 -31.79 -3.07 18.64
C ARG A 8 -32.63 -1.90 18.13
N CYS A 9 -32.81 -1.78 16.81
CA CYS A 9 -33.59 -0.68 16.23
C CYS A 9 -35.09 -0.97 16.13
N LYS A 10 -35.53 -2.20 16.44
CA LYS A 10 -36.94 -2.63 16.42
C LYS A 10 -37.63 -2.56 15.04
N VAL A 11 -36.87 -2.36 13.97
CA VAL A 11 -37.39 -2.35 12.59
C VAL A 11 -37.46 -3.77 12.02
N LEU A 12 -38.54 -4.08 11.29
CA LEU A 12 -38.70 -5.31 10.52
C LEU A 12 -37.88 -5.23 9.24
N GLN A 13 -36.92 -6.14 9.06
CA GLN A 13 -36.02 -6.16 7.91
C GLN A 13 -35.93 -7.56 7.28
N PRO A 14 -35.53 -7.65 5.99
CA PRO A 14 -35.21 -8.93 5.36
C PRO A 14 -34.14 -9.70 6.13
N LEU A 15 -34.22 -11.03 6.13
CA LEU A 15 -33.27 -11.89 6.85
C LEU A 15 -31.82 -11.74 6.33
N GLU A 16 -31.66 -11.31 5.08
CA GLU A 16 -30.41 -10.99 4.41
C GLU A 16 -29.67 -9.82 5.07
N ASP A 17 -30.39 -8.92 5.73
CA ASP A 17 -29.82 -7.79 6.47
C ASP A 17 -29.25 -8.18 7.83
N PHE A 18 -29.34 -9.45 8.20
CA PHE A 18 -28.77 -10.00 9.41
C PHE A 18 -27.51 -10.81 9.06
N LYS A 19 -26.43 -10.63 9.84
CA LYS A 19 -25.21 -11.43 9.69
C LYS A 19 -25.51 -12.91 9.97
N LYS A 20 -24.75 -13.81 9.33
CA LYS A 20 -24.83 -15.25 9.59
C LYS A 20 -24.29 -15.56 11.00
N ARG A 21 -24.98 -16.41 11.75
CA ARG A 21 -24.58 -16.94 13.05
C ARG A 21 -24.97 -18.41 13.12
N LYS A 22 -23.99 -19.32 13.05
CA LYS A 22 -24.27 -20.76 12.97
C LYS A 22 -25.01 -21.32 14.20
N ILE A 23 -24.86 -20.68 15.36
CA ILE A 23 -25.37 -21.17 16.65
C ILE A 23 -26.85 -20.79 16.86
N SER A 24 -27.39 -19.80 16.14
CA SER A 24 -28.79 -19.40 16.30
C SER A 24 -29.74 -20.30 15.53
N LYS A 25 -30.95 -20.50 16.06
CA LYS A 25 -32.02 -21.34 15.46
C LYS A 25 -32.31 -21.04 13.99
N ASP A 26 -32.24 -19.77 13.59
CA ASP A 26 -32.48 -19.29 12.22
C ASP A 26 -31.18 -19.02 11.43
N GLY A 27 -30.03 -19.35 12.00
CA GLY A 27 -28.72 -19.11 11.39
C GLY A 27 -28.32 -17.63 11.29
N ARG A 28 -29.01 -16.71 11.99
CA ARG A 28 -28.83 -15.25 11.86
C ARG A 28 -28.72 -14.53 13.21
N TYR A 29 -28.04 -13.38 13.21
CA TYR A 29 -27.99 -12.51 14.39
C TYR A 29 -29.38 -11.96 14.76
N SER A 30 -29.56 -11.57 16.02
CA SER A 30 -30.80 -10.95 16.51
C SER A 30 -30.94 -9.48 16.12
N TRP A 31 -29.86 -8.82 15.68
CA TRP A 31 -29.86 -7.44 15.19
C TRP A 31 -29.28 -7.32 13.78
N CYS A 32 -29.69 -6.27 13.08
CA CYS A 32 -29.30 -6.06 11.69
C CYS A 32 -27.85 -5.59 11.54
N LYS A 33 -27.34 -5.68 10.30
CA LYS A 33 -26.01 -5.22 9.90
C LYS A 33 -25.79 -3.73 10.21
N ALA A 34 -26.82 -2.90 10.10
CA ALA A 34 -26.71 -1.47 10.39
C ALA A 34 -26.38 -1.23 11.88
N CYS A 35 -27.14 -1.85 12.79
CA CYS A 35 -26.86 -1.78 14.22
C CYS A 35 -25.49 -2.36 14.59
N GLU A 36 -25.07 -3.42 13.90
CA GLU A 36 -23.73 -4.00 14.10
C GLU A 36 -22.62 -3.05 13.65
N ARG A 37 -22.78 -2.33 12.52
CA ARG A 37 -21.81 -1.31 12.08
C ARG A 37 -21.69 -0.18 13.11
N ILE A 38 -22.81 0.31 13.62
CA ILE A 38 -22.84 1.34 14.67
C ILE A 38 -22.08 0.84 15.89
N ARG A 39 -22.42 -0.36 16.40
CA ARG A 39 -21.75 -0.98 17.53
C ARG A 39 -20.23 -1.08 17.34
N GLN A 40 -19.77 -1.53 16.17
CA GLN A 40 -18.35 -1.65 15.86
C GLN A 40 -17.66 -0.28 15.81
N LYS A 41 -18.31 0.73 15.22
CA LYS A 41 -17.80 2.11 15.18
C LYS A 41 -17.66 2.68 16.59
N THR A 42 -18.69 2.56 17.43
CA THR A 42 -18.67 3.01 18.83
C THR A 42 -17.57 2.31 19.62
N TRP A 43 -17.40 0.99 19.46
CA TRP A 43 -16.33 0.26 20.14
C TRP A 43 -14.94 0.78 19.76
N ARG A 44 -14.70 1.04 18.46
CA ARG A 44 -13.40 1.58 17.98
C ARG A 44 -13.13 2.99 18.51
N LEU A 45 -14.16 3.86 18.55
CA LEU A 45 -14.05 5.21 19.09
C LEU A 45 -13.74 5.18 20.59
N ASN A 46 -14.38 4.29 21.34
CA ASN A 46 -14.19 4.17 22.79
C ASN A 46 -12.96 3.34 23.17
N ASN A 47 -12.34 2.61 22.23
CA ASN A 47 -11.17 1.75 22.48
C ASN A 47 -10.08 1.95 21.40
N PRO A 48 -9.59 3.19 21.21
CA PRO A 48 -8.67 3.50 20.11
C PRO A 48 -7.36 2.74 20.23
N GLU A 49 -6.83 2.58 21.45
CA GLU A 49 -5.58 1.87 21.69
C GLU A 49 -5.68 0.39 21.32
N LYS A 50 -6.72 -0.31 21.80
CA LYS A 50 -6.96 -1.73 21.48
C LYS A 50 -7.15 -1.94 19.98
N ALA A 51 -7.87 -1.03 19.31
CA ALA A 51 -8.07 -1.07 17.86
C ALA A 51 -6.74 -0.90 17.10
N ARG A 52 -5.89 0.06 17.52
CA ARG A 52 -4.54 0.25 16.94
C ARG A 52 -3.65 -0.96 17.18
N ALA A 53 -3.64 -1.52 18.39
CA ALA A 53 -2.85 -2.70 18.73
C ALA A 53 -3.26 -3.92 17.87
N ALA A 54 -4.56 -4.14 17.66
CA ALA A 54 -5.04 -5.19 16.75
C ALA A 54 -4.60 -4.92 15.30
N GLY A 55 -4.64 -3.67 14.85
CA GLY A 55 -4.14 -3.26 13.54
C GLY A 55 -2.65 -3.52 13.37
N ARG A 56 -1.83 -3.18 14.37
CA ARG A 56 -0.38 -3.44 14.37
C ARG A 56 -0.09 -4.94 14.24
N ARG A 57 -0.72 -5.78 15.06
CA ARG A 57 -0.57 -7.25 14.97
C ARG A 57 -0.97 -7.82 13.61
N ALA A 58 -2.05 -7.30 13.02
CA ALA A 58 -2.47 -7.73 11.69
C ALA A 58 -1.46 -7.32 10.60
N LEU A 59 -0.90 -6.10 10.72
CA LEU A 59 0.15 -5.63 9.82
C LEU A 59 1.43 -6.45 9.95
N GLU A 60 1.88 -6.72 11.18
CA GLU A 60 3.06 -7.54 11.46
C GLU A 60 2.96 -8.91 10.81
N LYS A 61 1.85 -9.63 11.06
CA LYS A 61 1.57 -10.92 10.40
C LYS A 61 1.56 -10.81 8.87
N TYR A 62 0.99 -9.73 8.32
CA TYR A 62 0.99 -9.50 6.89
C TYR A 62 2.40 -9.30 6.33
N LEU A 63 3.25 -8.52 7.02
CA LEU A 63 4.63 -8.28 6.62
C LEU A 63 5.48 -9.56 6.65
N GLN A 64 5.24 -10.44 7.63
CA GLN A 64 5.88 -11.74 7.74
C GLN A 64 5.34 -12.77 6.74
N SER A 65 4.17 -12.53 6.14
CA SER A 65 3.57 -13.46 5.19
C SER A 65 4.24 -13.39 3.81
N GLU A 66 4.35 -14.54 3.13
CA GLU A 66 4.83 -14.61 1.74
C GLU A 66 4.00 -13.75 0.79
N LYS A 67 2.68 -13.71 1.02
CA LYS A 67 1.75 -12.85 0.26
C LYS A 67 2.13 -11.38 0.37
N GLY A 68 2.46 -10.92 1.58
CA GLY A 68 2.90 -9.55 1.83
C GLY A 68 4.20 -9.22 1.10
N ALA A 69 5.19 -10.12 1.19
CA ALA A 69 6.46 -9.98 0.48
C ALA A 69 6.25 -9.91 -1.05
N LEU A 70 5.39 -10.77 -1.61
CA LEU A 70 5.09 -10.79 -3.04
C LEU A 70 4.43 -9.48 -3.51
N VAL A 71 3.47 -8.96 -2.76
CA VAL A 71 2.82 -7.67 -3.07
C VAL A 71 3.83 -6.52 -3.02
N ASN A 72 4.69 -6.49 -2.01
CA ASN A 72 5.73 -5.46 -1.90
C ASN A 72 6.75 -5.55 -3.05
N LYS A 73 7.16 -6.76 -3.45
CA LYS A 73 8.03 -6.99 -4.62
C LYS A 73 7.39 -6.45 -5.90
N ARG A 74 6.11 -6.74 -6.14
CA ARG A 74 5.35 -6.21 -7.29
C ARG A 74 5.27 -4.68 -7.28
N LYS A 75 4.96 -4.07 -6.13
CA LYS A 75 4.94 -2.61 -5.97
C LYS A 75 6.30 -1.98 -6.27
N ARG A 76 7.39 -2.56 -5.77
CA ARG A 76 8.75 -2.09 -6.02
C ARG A 76 9.08 -2.15 -7.52
N LYS A 77 8.76 -3.24 -8.20
CA LYS A 77 8.96 -3.39 -9.65
C LYS A 77 8.19 -2.31 -10.44
N LYS A 78 6.89 -2.14 -10.17
CA LYS A 78 6.06 -1.11 -10.83
C LYS A 78 6.62 0.30 -10.61
N TYR A 79 7.08 0.60 -9.41
CA TYR A 79 7.67 1.89 -9.09
C TYR A 79 9.02 2.09 -9.82
N GLN A 80 9.86 1.05 -9.93
CA GLN A 80 11.09 1.09 -10.72
C GLN A 80 10.80 1.34 -12.21
N GLU A 81 9.83 0.65 -12.78
CA GLU A 81 9.38 0.85 -14.17
C GLU A 81 8.88 2.29 -14.39
N LYS A 82 8.07 2.82 -13.47
CA LYS A 82 7.61 4.22 -13.52
C LYS A 82 8.79 5.20 -13.46
N CYS A 83 9.76 4.98 -12.58
CA CYS A 83 10.94 5.84 -12.51
C CYS A 83 11.78 5.77 -13.78
N ARG A 84 11.95 4.59 -14.39
CA ARG A 84 12.64 4.45 -15.68
C ARG A 84 11.91 5.20 -16.79
N ALA A 85 10.59 5.07 -16.87
CA ALA A 85 9.77 5.80 -17.83
C ALA A 85 9.86 7.32 -17.67
N ASN A 86 10.11 7.81 -16.45
CA ASN A 86 10.29 9.23 -16.15
C ASN A 86 11.71 9.77 -16.44
N ILE A 87 12.69 8.92 -16.75
CA ILE A 87 14.02 9.35 -17.19
C ILE A 87 13.98 9.59 -18.70
N THR A 88 13.38 10.72 -19.08
CA THR A 88 13.26 11.14 -20.47
C THR A 88 14.56 11.78 -20.98
N PRO A 89 14.78 11.86 -22.30
CA PRO A 89 15.90 12.61 -22.87
C PRO A 89 15.93 14.06 -22.38
N GLN A 90 14.77 14.71 -22.27
CA GLN A 90 14.66 16.08 -21.73
C GLN A 90 15.08 16.16 -20.26
N TYR A 91 14.76 15.14 -19.45
CA TYR A 91 15.20 15.07 -18.06
C TYR A 91 16.71 14.87 -17.95
N ILE A 92 17.29 13.99 -18.77
CA ILE A 92 18.74 13.76 -18.83
C ILE A 92 19.46 15.03 -19.28
N TYR A 93 18.97 15.69 -20.33
CA TYR A 93 19.50 16.97 -20.80
C TYR A 93 19.53 18.03 -19.69
N ARG A 94 18.42 18.20 -18.95
CA ARG A 94 18.38 19.13 -17.81
C ARG A 94 19.41 18.80 -16.72
N LEU A 95 19.66 17.52 -16.46
CA LEU A 95 20.69 17.08 -15.52
C LEU A 95 22.11 17.36 -16.02
N LEU A 96 22.31 17.40 -17.34
CA LEU A 96 23.61 17.57 -17.96
C LEU A 96 23.93 18.99 -18.36
N TRP A 97 22.94 19.88 -18.40
CA TRP A 97 23.14 21.28 -18.76
C TRP A 97 24.29 21.93 -17.99
N SER A 98 24.39 21.69 -16.67
CA SER A 98 25.44 22.29 -15.84
C SER A 98 26.83 21.70 -16.07
N VAL A 99 26.93 20.54 -16.74
CA VAL A 99 28.18 19.80 -16.95
C VAL A 99 28.64 19.88 -18.40
N CYS A 100 27.71 19.94 -19.35
CA CYS A 100 27.98 20.09 -20.78
C CYS A 100 26.90 20.98 -21.40
N PRO A 101 27.07 22.31 -21.38
CA PRO A 101 26.11 23.28 -21.93
C PRO A 101 25.95 23.16 -23.46
N GLU A 102 26.97 22.64 -24.13
CA GLU A 102 27.02 22.48 -25.59
C GLU A 102 26.22 21.26 -26.09
N LEU A 103 25.94 20.29 -25.20
CA LEU A 103 25.15 19.11 -25.54
C LEU A 103 23.71 19.53 -25.86
N THR A 104 23.20 19.22 -27.05
CA THR A 104 21.79 19.46 -27.38
C THR A 104 20.91 18.25 -27.06
N ILE A 105 19.60 18.48 -27.00
CA ILE A 105 18.62 17.37 -26.91
C ILE A 105 18.71 16.47 -28.15
N LYS A 106 19.03 17.02 -29.32
CA LYS A 106 19.15 16.27 -30.57
C LYS A 106 20.32 15.28 -30.51
N ASP A 107 21.48 15.73 -30.01
CA ASP A 107 22.66 14.86 -29.83
C ASP A 107 22.37 13.66 -28.91
N LEU A 108 21.55 13.89 -27.88
CA LEU A 108 21.13 12.83 -26.96
C LEU A 108 20.13 11.86 -27.62
N LEU A 109 19.22 12.35 -28.46
CA LEU A 109 18.24 11.52 -29.18
C LEU A 109 18.89 10.70 -30.31
N GLU A 110 19.88 11.26 -30.99
CA GLU A 110 20.66 10.60 -32.04
C GLU A 110 21.64 9.55 -31.47
N ASN A 111 21.92 9.63 -30.17
CA ASN A 111 22.76 8.67 -29.45
C ASN A 111 21.99 7.91 -28.35
N PRO A 112 21.21 6.86 -28.71
CA PRO A 112 20.43 6.09 -27.75
C PRO A 112 21.29 5.36 -26.70
N VAL A 113 22.56 5.08 -27.02
CA VAL A 113 23.52 4.48 -26.07
C VAL A 113 23.79 5.41 -24.89
N LEU A 114 23.91 6.72 -25.15
CA LEU A 114 24.10 7.73 -24.12
C LEU A 114 22.90 7.79 -23.16
N ILE A 115 21.67 7.73 -23.70
CA ILE A 115 20.43 7.66 -22.90
C ILE A 115 20.44 6.41 -22.00
N GLU A 116 20.78 5.24 -22.56
CA GLU A 116 20.81 3.98 -21.80
C GLU A 116 21.87 4.00 -20.69
N LEU A 117 23.06 4.54 -20.96
CA LEU A 117 24.12 4.71 -19.97
C LEU A 117 23.68 5.63 -18.82
N TYR A 118 23.01 6.74 -19.12
CA TYR A 118 22.48 7.64 -18.10
C TYR A 118 21.37 7.00 -17.27
N GLN A 119 20.45 6.27 -17.90
CA GLN A 119 19.43 5.49 -17.20
C GLN A 119 20.05 4.43 -16.27
N LYS A 120 21.10 3.73 -16.73
CA LYS A 120 21.88 2.77 -15.92
C LYS A 120 22.57 3.47 -14.75
N LYS A 121 23.25 4.59 -14.99
CA LYS A 121 23.92 5.41 -13.95
C LYS A 121 22.95 5.85 -12.85
N LEU A 122 21.79 6.40 -13.23
CA LEU A 122 20.75 6.84 -12.29
C LEU A 122 20.17 5.65 -11.50
N THR A 123 19.96 4.51 -12.16
CA THR A 123 19.52 3.27 -11.51
C THR A 123 20.55 2.77 -10.49
N LEU A 124 21.85 2.79 -10.84
CA LEU A 124 22.94 2.38 -9.95
C LEU A 124 23.06 3.31 -8.75
N ARG A 125 23.07 4.63 -8.95
CA ARG A 125 23.10 5.64 -7.87
C ARG A 125 21.99 5.40 -6.86
N ARG A 126 20.80 5.02 -7.35
CA ARG A 126 19.66 4.69 -6.49
C ARG A 126 19.85 3.39 -5.70
N LYS A 127 20.40 2.34 -6.32
CA LYS A 127 20.74 1.09 -5.61
C LYS A 127 21.75 1.35 -4.49
N VAL A 128 22.76 2.19 -4.74
CA VAL A 128 23.73 2.60 -3.73
C VAL A 128 23.04 3.32 -2.57
N TYR A 129 22.17 4.29 -2.84
CA TYR A 129 21.39 4.98 -1.80
C TYR A 129 20.50 4.01 -1.00
N ASP A 130 19.76 3.12 -1.67
CA ASP A 130 18.92 2.10 -1.00
C ASP A 130 19.77 1.21 -0.08
N ASN A 131 20.96 0.80 -0.53
CA ASN A 131 21.88 -0.04 0.25
C ASN A 131 22.43 0.72 1.47
N GLN A 132 22.88 1.96 1.30
CA GLN A 132 23.35 2.82 2.39
C GLN A 132 22.25 3.08 3.43
N LYS A 133 21.02 3.33 2.98
CA LYS A 133 19.86 3.52 3.86
C LYS A 133 19.50 2.25 4.64
N ASN A 134 19.63 1.08 4.03
CA ASN A 134 19.37 -0.19 4.72
C ASN A 134 20.49 -0.53 5.72
N GLN A 135 21.75 -0.21 5.41
CA GLN A 135 22.85 -0.33 6.36
C GLN A 135 22.64 0.56 7.59
N TYR A 136 22.24 1.82 7.38
CA TYR A 136 21.95 2.76 8.47
C TYR A 136 20.80 2.29 9.38
N LYS A 137 19.71 1.75 8.79
CA LYS A 137 18.59 1.17 9.54
C LYS A 137 18.95 -0.09 10.33
N ASN A 138 19.98 -0.82 9.92
CA ASN A 138 20.47 -2.00 10.61
C ASN A 138 21.48 -1.65 11.72
N SER A 139 22.12 -0.46 11.66
CA SER A 139 23.02 0.05 12.70
C SER A 139 22.30 0.85 13.79
N GLU A 140 21.17 1.49 13.49
CA GLU A 140 20.28 2.09 14.49
C GLU A 140 19.25 1.06 14.96
N GLY A 141 19.70 0.04 15.70
CA GLY A 141 18.79 -0.82 16.45
C GLY A 141 17.88 0.03 17.34
N CYS A 142 16.63 0.21 16.91
CA CYS A 142 15.55 0.64 17.79
C CYS A 142 15.29 -0.52 18.76
N ASP A 143 15.87 -0.43 19.95
CA ASP A 143 15.18 -0.82 21.19
C ASP A 143 13.94 0.07 21.41
#